data_AF-A0A9C9FXA3-F1
#
_entry.id   AF-A0A9C9FXA3-F1
#
_cell.length_a   1.000
_cell.length_b   1.000
_cell.length_c   1.000
_cell.angle_alpha   90.00
_cell.angle_beta   90.00
_cell.angle_gamma   90.00
#
_symmetry.space_group_name_H-M   'P 1'
#
loop_
_entity.id
_entity.type
_entity.pdbx_description
1 polymer ?
#
loop_
_entity_poly.entity_id
_entity_poly.type
_entity_poly.pdbx_seq_one_letter_code
_entity_poly.pdbx_strand_id
1 'polypeptide(L)'
;MRLEKMNLNRATHLLGLISSVLLTACGGGGSGSSTSDLATDLQNLQPASEYIQITGAGIKGPLAFADAKIYAVDTSQPEFYDKNSPIAVAMSDQFAAINNLAVPRSIKPPYILTVDGSSATDLNTGMQPVISTLITVITAEMLKKNRPVYATPLTTLAYHIARRNSKPSANADTFVREMGKASTQVSDFSTVDKNIKFDITDSPLIINDATVTLAEQSEAVHHRAAVEAFAAKVNALVLAKGDGLHATYFNDSTLTGDVLKRTDTAIDFDWQFQNPATSINADNFSVRWTGFLEANLSEYYTFYTSTDDGVRLWIDGQLIIDQWTDQPEAEFQGTIQLTSGEKYPIKMEYYDNTGEAVAKLLWSSNSLPKSIVPKRNLYSTSDAKMLQDVSSDVIVERIAIDLQSDGVVDNMASGSAIGGIDTTIMNQDPSTLMIPNTSYQVQDIVGLMEEERVLIGTDRGPTFLTDEISVNPSPQSPPVNNTPPPAGNTPPPVDNTPPPVDNTPPPVDNTPPPVDNTPP
;
A
#
# COMPACT_ATOMS: atom_id res chain seq x y z
N MET A 1 -0.56 39.58 -25.47
CA MET A 1 -0.23 40.99 -25.15
C MET A 1 1.25 41.06 -24.76
N ARG A 2 1.92 42.22 -24.88
CA ARG A 2 3.38 42.35 -24.63
C ARG A 2 3.70 42.47 -23.13
N LEU A 3 4.60 41.60 -22.66
CA LEU A 3 5.95 41.91 -22.11
C LEU A 3 6.11 42.94 -20.95
N GLU A 4 7.05 42.61 -20.04
CA GLU A 4 7.70 43.47 -19.02
C GLU A 4 6.93 43.72 -17.70
N LYS A 5 7.58 43.85 -16.51
CA LYS A 5 8.97 43.57 -16.05
C LYS A 5 9.00 43.59 -14.50
N MET A 6 9.82 42.76 -13.87
CA MET A 6 10.62 43.14 -12.69
C MET A 6 11.90 42.31 -12.66
N ASN A 7 13.01 42.87 -12.17
CA ASN A 7 14.35 42.29 -12.34
C ASN A 7 15.36 42.86 -11.33
N LEU A 8 16.49 42.14 -11.15
CA LEU A 8 17.76 42.53 -10.50
C LEU A 8 17.86 42.61 -8.95
N ASN A 9 18.80 41.80 -8.44
CA ASN A 9 19.85 42.13 -7.45
C ASN A 9 19.50 42.24 -5.94
N ARG A 10 20.44 41.98 -5.00
CA ARG A 10 21.90 41.73 -5.10
C ARG A 10 22.44 40.83 -3.96
N ALA A 11 23.66 40.32 -4.10
CA ALA A 11 24.35 39.46 -3.11
C ALA A 11 25.58 40.12 -2.45
N THR A 12 25.91 39.69 -1.22
CA THR A 12 27.19 39.76 -0.46
C THR A 12 26.96 39.03 0.89
N HIS A 13 27.84 38.23 1.53
CA HIS A 13 29.10 37.53 1.21
C HIS A 13 29.11 36.24 2.11
N LEU A 14 30.15 35.55 2.61
CA LEU A 14 31.61 35.70 2.76
C LEU A 14 32.21 34.30 3.15
N LEU A 15 33.49 33.93 2.98
CA LEU A 15 34.43 33.96 1.84
C LEU A 15 35.65 33.07 2.20
N GLY A 16 35.88 31.96 1.49
CA GLY A 16 37.07 31.09 1.64
C GLY A 16 36.75 29.60 1.42
N LEU A 17 37.60 28.78 0.79
CA LEU A 17 38.91 29.07 0.17
C LEU A 17 39.15 28.07 -0.99
N ILE A 18 39.61 28.54 -2.15
CA ILE A 18 39.98 27.69 -3.28
C ILE A 18 41.41 27.18 -3.10
N SER A 19 41.65 25.88 -3.29
CA SER A 19 43.00 25.36 -3.57
C SER A 19 42.95 24.27 -4.62
N SER A 20 43.22 24.65 -5.88
CA SER A 20 43.46 23.73 -6.99
C SER A 20 44.95 23.40 -7.07
N VAL A 21 45.32 22.12 -6.95
CA VAL A 21 46.70 21.67 -7.20
C VAL A 21 46.73 20.84 -8.48
N LEU A 22 47.10 21.50 -9.58
CA LEU A 22 47.77 20.84 -10.70
C LEU A 22 49.26 20.75 -10.36
N LEU A 23 49.87 19.59 -10.58
CA LEU A 23 51.32 19.42 -10.51
C LEU A 23 51.82 18.53 -11.66
N THR A 24 52.08 19.16 -12.80
CA THR A 24 52.90 18.57 -13.87
C THR A 24 54.36 18.92 -13.63
N ALA A 25 55.22 17.90 -13.54
CA ALA A 25 56.67 18.03 -13.61
C ALA A 25 57.21 17.00 -14.62
N CYS A 26 58.26 17.35 -15.36
CA CYS A 26 58.65 16.65 -16.58
C CYS A 26 60.15 16.31 -16.60
N GLY A 27 60.49 15.15 -17.15
CA GLY A 27 61.82 14.83 -17.69
C GLY A 27 62.83 14.22 -16.70
N GLY A 28 63.35 13.05 -17.05
CA GLY A 28 64.37 12.35 -16.25
C GLY A 28 64.69 10.94 -16.76
N GLY A 29 65.20 10.82 -17.99
CA GLY A 29 65.59 9.53 -18.55
C GLY A 29 66.98 9.08 -18.08
N GLY A 30 67.12 7.83 -17.64
CA GLY A 30 68.40 7.24 -17.24
C GLY A 30 68.33 5.72 -17.15
N SER A 31 69.26 5.03 -17.81
CA SER A 31 69.36 3.56 -17.81
C SER A 31 70.18 3.04 -16.63
N GLY A 32 69.69 2.04 -15.90
CA GLY A 32 70.43 1.34 -14.86
C GLY A 32 69.80 -0.01 -14.52
N SER A 33 70.61 -1.00 -14.18
CA SER A 33 70.17 -2.36 -13.80
C SER A 33 70.45 -2.65 -12.32
N SER A 34 70.10 -3.87 -11.88
CA SER A 34 70.44 -4.51 -10.60
C SER A 34 69.69 -4.03 -9.33
N THR A 35 68.78 -4.91 -8.88
CA THR A 35 68.65 -5.49 -7.52
C THR A 35 68.81 -4.65 -6.25
N SER A 36 68.03 -5.07 -5.24
CA SER A 36 68.02 -4.69 -3.82
C SER A 36 67.63 -3.25 -3.46
N ASP A 37 66.39 -3.09 -2.99
CA ASP A 37 66.17 -2.83 -1.56
C ASP A 37 64.77 -3.31 -1.12
N LEU A 38 64.71 -4.15 -0.08
CA LEU A 38 63.45 -4.79 0.38
C LEU A 38 63.01 -4.28 1.76
N ALA A 39 63.37 -3.03 2.09
CA ALA A 39 63.44 -2.54 3.47
C ALA A 39 62.71 -1.21 3.74
N THR A 40 62.10 -0.57 2.73
CA THR A 40 61.50 0.78 2.84
C THR A 40 59.97 0.82 2.84
N ASP A 41 59.29 -0.26 2.44
CA ASP A 41 57.83 -0.25 2.22
C ASP A 41 56.98 -0.51 3.49
N LEU A 42 57.63 -0.77 4.64
CA LEU A 42 56.96 -1.08 5.91
C LEU A 42 56.49 0.15 6.71
N GLN A 43 56.65 1.38 6.18
CA GLN A 43 56.32 2.62 6.91
C GLN A 43 55.04 3.33 6.43
N ASN A 44 54.42 2.88 5.33
CA ASN A 44 53.17 3.46 4.81
C ASN A 44 51.90 2.61 5.11
N LEU A 45 52.02 1.58 5.95
CA LEU A 45 50.87 0.83 6.46
C LEU A 45 50.13 1.69 7.51
N GLN A 46 49.18 2.52 7.06
CA GLN A 46 48.15 3.05 7.95
C GLN A 46 47.45 1.85 8.64
N PRO A 47 47.26 1.86 9.98
CA PRO A 47 46.50 0.82 10.64
C PRO A 47 45.09 0.79 10.06
N ALA A 48 44.69 -0.34 9.50
CA ALA A 48 43.41 -0.45 8.80
C ALA A 48 42.26 -0.23 9.80
N SER A 49 41.54 0.89 9.64
CA SER A 49 40.41 1.41 10.46
C SER A 49 39.81 0.42 11.46
N GLU A 50 39.59 0.81 12.71
CA GLU A 50 38.94 -0.04 13.71
C GLU A 50 37.49 -0.45 13.35
N TYR A 51 36.90 0.23 12.36
CA TYR A 51 35.52 0.04 11.90
C TYR A 51 35.44 -0.49 10.46
N ILE A 52 34.40 -1.28 10.20
CA ILE A 52 33.88 -1.55 8.85
C ILE A 52 32.87 -0.44 8.56
N GLN A 53 33.07 0.31 7.48
CA GLN A 53 32.04 1.23 6.99
C GLN A 53 31.09 0.45 6.10
N ILE A 54 29.79 0.63 6.32
CA ILE A 54 28.71 0.03 5.54
C ILE A 54 27.88 1.18 4.97
N THR A 55 27.64 1.13 3.66
CA THR A 55 26.70 2.03 2.97
C THR A 55 25.44 1.27 2.56
N GLY A 56 24.34 1.98 2.31
CA GLY A 56 23.08 1.34 1.97
C GLY A 56 21.91 2.29 1.79
N ALA A 57 20.71 1.73 1.67
CA ALA A 57 19.44 2.47 1.74
C ALA A 57 18.31 1.55 2.22
N GLY A 58 17.24 2.13 2.76
CA GLY A 58 15.93 1.47 2.80
C GLY A 58 15.22 1.69 1.47
N ILE A 59 14.81 0.62 0.79
CA ILE A 59 14.10 0.70 -0.50
C ILE A 59 12.78 -0.07 -0.39
N LYS A 60 11.73 0.71 -0.13
CA LYS A 60 10.33 0.43 -0.45
C LYS A 60 10.05 1.23 -1.75
N GLY A 61 9.75 2.52 -1.65
CA GLY A 61 10.56 3.50 -2.38
C GLY A 61 11.72 3.98 -1.49
N PRO A 62 12.63 4.85 -1.95
CA PRO A 62 13.86 5.15 -1.24
C PRO A 62 13.55 6.02 -0.03
N LEU A 63 13.92 5.53 1.16
CA LEU A 63 13.49 6.13 2.42
C LEU A 63 14.49 7.19 2.88
N ALA A 64 14.16 8.47 2.68
CA ALA A 64 14.88 9.61 3.21
C ALA A 64 14.55 9.85 4.70
N PHE A 65 15.56 10.24 5.49
CA PHE A 65 15.44 10.49 6.93
C PHE A 65 14.99 9.27 7.77
N ALA A 66 15.27 8.06 7.29
CA ALA A 66 14.95 6.80 7.95
C ALA A 66 16.01 6.40 8.98
N ASP A 67 15.58 5.81 10.09
CA ASP A 67 16.44 5.49 11.23
C ASP A 67 17.09 4.10 11.01
N ALA A 68 18.40 4.08 10.71
CA ALA A 68 19.13 2.89 10.27
C ALA A 68 20.02 2.32 11.38
N LYS A 69 19.83 1.04 11.73
CA LYS A 69 20.47 0.41 12.90
C LYS A 69 21.00 -0.97 12.51
N ILE A 70 22.26 -1.24 12.85
CA ILE A 70 22.88 -2.57 12.69
C ILE A 70 23.02 -3.23 14.05
N TYR A 71 22.74 -4.54 14.11
CA TYR A 71 22.90 -5.39 15.27
C TYR A 71 23.78 -6.61 14.94
N ALA A 72 24.43 -7.18 15.96
CA ALA A 72 24.99 -8.52 15.86
C ALA A 72 23.85 -9.56 15.85
N VAL A 73 24.03 -10.66 15.12
CA VAL A 73 23.08 -11.79 15.16
C VAL A 73 23.19 -12.51 16.51
N ASP A 74 22.10 -12.49 17.29
CA ASP A 74 21.92 -13.25 18.53
C ASP A 74 20.63 -14.08 18.44
N THR A 75 20.77 -15.33 18.00
CA THR A 75 19.66 -16.29 17.82
C THR A 75 19.04 -16.79 19.12
N SER A 76 19.44 -16.26 20.28
CA SER A 76 18.73 -16.44 21.55
C SER A 76 17.59 -15.44 21.76
N GLN A 77 17.61 -14.29 21.05
CA GLN A 77 16.53 -13.30 21.09
C GLN A 77 15.37 -13.70 20.15
N PRO A 78 14.12 -13.28 20.43
CA PRO A 78 12.97 -13.59 19.56
C PRO A 78 13.13 -13.07 18.12
N GLU A 79 13.75 -11.90 17.96
CA GLU A 79 14.03 -11.26 16.67
C GLU A 79 15.41 -11.60 16.10
N PHE A 80 16.17 -12.50 16.73
CA PHE A 80 17.56 -12.84 16.39
C PHE A 80 18.57 -11.65 16.54
N TYR A 81 18.19 -10.60 17.26
CA TYR A 81 19.06 -9.50 17.70
C TYR A 81 18.47 -8.82 18.95
N ASP A 82 19.31 -8.18 19.78
CA ASP A 82 18.82 -7.32 20.88
C ASP A 82 18.52 -5.91 20.36
N LYS A 83 17.23 -5.58 20.28
CA LYS A 83 16.71 -4.25 19.91
C LYS A 83 17.29 -3.08 20.72
N ASN A 84 17.77 -3.33 21.93
CA ASN A 84 18.32 -2.30 22.83
C ASN A 84 19.83 -2.06 22.63
N SER A 85 20.51 -2.94 21.90
CA SER A 85 21.98 -2.95 21.76
C SER A 85 22.44 -2.89 20.28
N PRO A 86 22.11 -1.83 19.52
CA PRO A 86 22.65 -1.63 18.18
C PRO A 86 24.18 -1.44 18.23
N ILE A 87 24.89 -2.10 17.31
CA ILE A 87 26.36 -2.05 17.19
C ILE A 87 26.83 -0.96 16.23
N ALA A 88 25.92 -0.42 15.42
CA ALA A 88 26.08 0.85 14.69
C ALA A 88 24.70 1.49 14.47
N VAL A 89 24.64 2.82 14.42
CA VAL A 89 23.43 3.59 14.12
C VAL A 89 23.75 4.73 13.14
N ALA A 90 22.79 5.06 12.28
CA ALA A 90 22.82 6.17 11.35
C ALA A 90 21.38 6.60 11.03
N MET A 91 21.25 7.70 10.29
CA MET A 91 20.00 8.07 9.61
C MET A 91 20.33 8.16 8.10
N SER A 92 19.40 7.81 7.22
CA SER A 92 19.55 8.12 5.79
C SER A 92 19.45 9.63 5.55
N ASP A 93 20.18 10.12 4.55
CA ASP A 93 20.09 11.53 4.15
C ASP A 93 18.87 11.83 3.26
N GLN A 94 18.80 13.05 2.75
CA GLN A 94 17.71 13.54 1.90
C GLN A 94 17.61 12.82 0.54
N PHE A 95 18.61 12.02 0.15
CA PHE A 95 18.64 11.18 -1.05
C PHE A 95 18.54 9.69 -0.69
N ALA A 96 17.93 9.39 0.46
CA ALA A 96 17.78 8.05 1.05
C ALA A 96 19.10 7.28 1.32
N ALA A 97 20.26 7.91 1.13
CA ALA A 97 21.54 7.24 1.25
C ALA A 97 22.00 7.14 2.72
N ILE A 98 22.39 5.94 3.14
CA ILE A 98 22.99 5.67 4.44
C ILE A 98 24.50 5.57 4.24
N ASN A 99 25.24 6.55 4.74
CA ASN A 99 26.67 6.72 4.41
C ASN A 99 27.63 6.46 5.59
N ASN A 100 27.14 6.26 6.81
CA ASN A 100 27.96 6.28 8.04
C ASN A 100 27.70 5.11 9.02
N LEU A 101 27.28 3.93 8.55
CA LEU A 101 27.11 2.76 9.44
C LEU A 101 28.47 2.10 9.75
N ALA A 102 29.14 2.64 10.77
CA ALA A 102 30.46 2.20 11.24
C ALA A 102 30.35 1.04 12.25
N VAL A 103 30.59 -0.20 11.82
CA VAL A 103 30.55 -1.40 12.68
C VAL A 103 31.94 -1.75 13.23
N PRO A 104 32.14 -1.95 14.56
CA PRO A 104 33.44 -2.31 15.13
C PRO A 104 33.98 -3.66 14.59
N ARG A 105 35.23 -3.69 14.12
CA ARG A 105 35.86 -4.91 13.54
C ARG A 105 36.12 -6.04 14.53
N SER A 106 35.97 -5.78 15.83
CA SER A 106 35.95 -6.81 16.87
C SER A 106 34.75 -7.76 16.71
N ILE A 107 33.60 -7.21 16.29
CA ILE A 107 32.37 -7.95 16.00
C ILE A 107 32.50 -8.52 14.58
N LYS A 108 32.01 -9.74 14.36
CA LYS A 108 32.09 -10.44 13.06
C LYS A 108 30.71 -10.58 12.43
N PRO A 109 30.60 -10.53 11.10
CA PRO A 109 29.35 -10.82 10.39
C PRO A 109 28.95 -12.30 10.62
N PRO A 110 27.66 -12.66 10.44
CA PRO A 110 26.59 -11.83 9.90
C PRO A 110 26.08 -10.74 10.86
N TYR A 111 25.54 -9.68 10.28
CA TYR A 111 24.82 -8.62 10.98
C TYR A 111 23.37 -8.54 10.50
N ILE A 112 22.48 -7.95 11.31
CA ILE A 112 21.13 -7.57 10.88
C ILE A 112 21.08 -6.05 10.75
N LEU A 113 20.65 -5.55 9.59
CA LEU A 113 20.35 -4.14 9.36
C LEU A 113 18.83 -3.97 9.38
N THR A 114 18.35 -3.08 10.25
CA THR A 114 16.97 -2.58 10.24
C THR A 114 16.97 -1.13 9.76
N VAL A 115 16.05 -0.77 8.88
CA VAL A 115 15.74 0.62 8.53
C VAL A 115 14.30 0.89 8.93
N ASP A 116 14.11 1.84 9.84
CA ASP A 116 12.83 2.25 10.39
C ASP A 116 12.29 3.45 9.62
N GLY A 117 11.24 3.18 8.83
CA GLY A 117 10.53 4.14 8.00
C GLY A 117 9.40 4.90 8.72
N SER A 118 9.13 4.65 10.00
CA SER A 118 8.00 5.25 10.74
C SER A 118 8.05 6.77 10.90
N SER A 119 9.22 7.37 10.62
CA SER A 119 9.43 8.83 10.55
C SER A 119 10.04 9.29 9.21
N ALA A 120 10.25 8.36 8.28
CA ALA A 120 10.88 8.60 6.98
C ALA A 120 9.91 9.18 5.94
N THR A 121 10.48 9.74 4.87
CA THR A 121 9.76 10.04 3.64
C THR A 121 10.15 9.03 2.56
N ASP A 122 9.18 8.32 2.01
CA ASP A 122 9.33 7.50 0.81
C ASP A 122 9.37 8.44 -0.41
N LEU A 123 10.56 8.62 -1.00
CA LEU A 123 10.80 9.59 -2.08
C LEU A 123 9.99 9.31 -3.36
N ASN A 124 9.57 8.05 -3.60
CA ASN A 124 8.65 7.70 -4.69
C ASN A 124 7.23 8.29 -4.51
N THR A 125 6.89 8.81 -3.32
CA THR A 125 5.51 9.20 -2.95
C THR A 125 5.39 10.55 -2.22
N GLY A 126 6.45 11.01 -1.56
CA GLY A 126 6.39 12.16 -0.63
C GLY A 126 5.67 11.86 0.69
N MET A 127 5.30 10.60 0.94
CA MET A 127 4.52 10.14 2.10
C MET A 127 5.33 9.16 2.96
N GLN A 128 4.76 8.69 4.07
CA GLN A 128 5.35 7.59 4.84
C GLN A 128 5.18 6.25 4.09
N PRO A 129 6.17 5.34 4.17
CA PRO A 129 6.08 4.02 3.53
C PRO A 129 5.04 3.13 4.22
N VAL A 130 4.22 2.42 3.43
CA VAL A 130 3.20 1.49 3.95
C VAL A 130 3.81 0.32 4.72
N ILE A 131 5.02 -0.13 4.36
CA ILE A 131 5.80 -1.10 5.14
C ILE A 131 6.91 -0.31 5.82
N SER A 132 6.74 -0.03 7.11
CA SER A 132 7.63 0.82 7.88
C SER A 132 8.92 0.13 8.31
N THR A 133 8.87 -1.17 8.63
CA THR A 133 10.05 -1.88 9.13
C THR A 133 10.72 -2.65 8.00
N LEU A 134 11.87 -2.17 7.51
CA LEU A 134 12.66 -2.89 6.50
C LEU A 134 13.86 -3.58 7.15
N ILE A 135 14.08 -4.86 6.86
CA ILE A 135 15.12 -5.70 7.48
C ILE A 135 15.93 -6.45 6.41
N THR A 136 17.25 -6.53 6.57
CA THR A 136 18.14 -7.36 5.74
C THR A 136 19.30 -7.95 6.55
N VAL A 137 19.94 -9.00 6.04
CA VAL A 137 21.04 -9.72 6.70
C VAL A 137 22.35 -9.48 5.96
N ILE A 138 23.29 -8.81 6.61
CA ILE A 138 24.61 -8.49 6.01
C ILE A 138 25.56 -9.66 6.22
N THR A 139 25.89 -10.36 5.14
CA THR A 139 26.81 -11.50 5.17
C THR A 139 28.28 -11.10 4.98
N ALA A 140 29.20 -12.01 5.33
CA ALA A 140 30.62 -11.82 5.08
C ALA A 140 30.97 -11.67 3.58
N GLU A 141 30.19 -12.27 2.68
CA GLU A 141 30.42 -12.17 1.23
C GLU A 141 29.95 -10.83 0.66
N MET A 142 28.81 -10.29 1.13
CA MET A 142 28.34 -8.96 0.73
C MET A 142 29.37 -7.87 1.09
N LEU A 143 29.96 -7.97 2.29
CA LEU A 143 31.03 -7.05 2.72
C LEU A 143 32.30 -7.13 1.84
N LYS A 144 32.63 -8.30 1.27
CA LYS A 144 33.75 -8.43 0.32
C LYS A 144 33.45 -7.81 -1.05
N LYS A 145 32.18 -7.76 -1.47
CA LYS A 145 31.76 -7.14 -2.73
C LYS A 145 31.85 -5.61 -2.70
N ASN A 146 31.91 -4.99 -1.51
CA ASN A 146 32.02 -3.54 -1.32
C ASN A 146 30.95 -2.77 -2.12
N ARG A 147 29.71 -3.28 -2.10
CA ARG A 147 28.50 -2.66 -2.67
C ARG A 147 27.62 -2.12 -1.53
N PRO A 148 26.77 -1.09 -1.78
CA PRO A 148 25.74 -0.69 -0.83
C PRO A 148 24.79 -1.84 -0.51
N VAL A 149 24.32 -1.91 0.74
CA VAL A 149 23.37 -2.92 1.21
C VAL A 149 21.95 -2.33 1.26
N TYR A 150 20.99 -3.03 0.68
CA TYR A 150 19.60 -2.58 0.66
C TYR A 150 18.73 -3.41 1.61
N ALA A 151 17.92 -2.70 2.41
CA ALA A 151 16.81 -3.30 3.17
C ALA A 151 15.51 -3.02 2.40
N THR A 152 14.76 -4.07 2.06
CA THR A 152 13.53 -3.97 1.26
C THR A 152 12.39 -4.78 1.88
N PRO A 153 11.13 -4.54 1.48
CA PRO A 153 10.02 -5.43 1.81
C PRO A 153 10.28 -6.92 1.50
N LEU A 154 11.03 -7.22 0.44
CA LEU A 154 11.39 -8.59 0.06
C LEU A 154 12.45 -9.19 0.97
N THR A 155 13.53 -8.46 1.30
CA THR A 155 14.54 -8.94 2.27
C THR A 155 13.93 -9.12 3.66
N THR A 156 12.94 -8.30 4.00
CA THR A 156 12.17 -8.38 5.25
C THR A 156 11.38 -9.69 5.30
N LEU A 157 10.58 -9.98 4.26
CA LEU A 157 9.84 -11.24 4.13
C LEU A 157 10.78 -12.46 4.26
N ALA A 158 11.90 -12.44 3.53
CA ALA A 158 12.89 -13.52 3.58
C ALA A 158 13.54 -13.67 4.98
N TYR A 159 13.85 -12.56 5.66
CA TYR A 159 14.33 -12.57 7.04
C TYR A 159 13.34 -13.24 8.00
N HIS A 160 12.03 -12.96 7.90
CA HIS A 160 11.03 -13.61 8.76
C HIS A 160 10.91 -15.12 8.47
N ILE A 161 10.93 -15.53 7.20
CA ILE A 161 10.95 -16.96 6.80
C ILE A 161 12.20 -17.67 7.35
N ALA A 162 13.37 -17.06 7.18
CA ALA A 162 14.66 -17.58 7.65
C ALA A 162 14.72 -17.71 9.17
N ARG A 163 14.17 -16.73 9.90
CA ARG A 163 14.06 -16.72 11.37
C ARG A 163 13.16 -17.85 11.88
N ARG A 164 12.11 -18.21 11.14
CA ARG A 164 11.19 -19.32 11.48
C ARG A 164 11.75 -20.71 11.15
N ASN A 165 12.45 -20.84 10.02
CA ASN A 165 13.14 -22.08 9.64
C ASN A 165 14.37 -22.36 10.53
N SER A 166 14.99 -21.30 11.06
CA SER A 166 16.06 -21.40 12.06
C SER A 166 15.48 -21.70 13.44
N LYS A 167 15.89 -22.81 14.06
CA LYS A 167 15.53 -23.09 15.45
C LYS A 167 16.14 -22.01 16.38
N PRO A 168 15.46 -21.59 17.46
CA PRO A 168 16.07 -20.77 18.50
C PRO A 168 17.40 -21.39 18.98
N SER A 169 18.41 -20.57 19.24
CA SER A 169 19.81 -20.96 19.52
C SER A 169 20.58 -21.68 18.39
N ALA A 170 20.08 -21.72 17.16
CA ALA A 170 20.88 -22.14 16.00
C ALA A 170 22.09 -21.21 15.77
N ASN A 171 23.22 -21.74 15.28
CA ASN A 171 24.40 -20.89 15.01
C ASN A 171 24.16 -19.93 13.83
N ALA A 172 24.92 -18.83 13.79
CA ALA A 172 24.81 -17.79 12.77
C ALA A 172 24.94 -18.34 11.33
N ASP A 173 25.81 -19.31 11.09
CA ASP A 173 25.97 -19.97 9.79
C ASP A 173 24.71 -20.74 9.34
N THR A 174 23.93 -21.25 10.30
CA THR A 174 22.63 -21.84 10.01
C THR A 174 21.62 -20.78 9.62
N PHE A 175 21.53 -19.69 10.36
CA PHE A 175 20.63 -18.58 10.01
C PHE A 175 20.94 -18.00 8.61
N VAL A 176 22.22 -17.80 8.27
CA VAL A 176 22.63 -17.34 6.92
C VAL A 176 22.24 -18.34 5.82
N ARG A 177 22.35 -19.65 6.08
CA ARG A 177 21.93 -20.67 5.10
C ARG A 177 20.41 -20.71 4.93
N GLU A 178 19.64 -20.56 5.99
CA GLU A 178 18.17 -20.47 5.88
C GLU A 178 17.73 -19.15 5.23
N MET A 179 18.48 -18.05 5.43
CA MET A 179 18.31 -16.78 4.70
C MET A 179 18.57 -16.94 3.19
N GLY A 180 19.59 -17.69 2.79
CA GLY A 180 19.84 -18.00 1.38
C GLY A 180 18.66 -18.72 0.71
N LYS A 181 18.07 -19.72 1.37
CA LYS A 181 16.86 -20.41 0.88
C LYS A 181 15.66 -19.45 0.78
N ALA A 182 15.47 -18.63 1.82
CA ALA A 182 14.37 -17.66 1.87
C ALA A 182 14.52 -16.58 0.78
N SER A 183 15.74 -16.16 0.44
CA SER A 183 16.00 -15.25 -0.69
C SER A 183 15.50 -15.85 -2.01
N THR A 184 15.89 -17.10 -2.34
CA THR A 184 15.39 -17.79 -3.54
C THR A 184 13.87 -17.92 -3.55
N GLN A 185 13.28 -18.33 -2.42
CA GLN A 185 11.84 -18.52 -2.30
C GLN A 185 11.06 -17.20 -2.50
N VAL A 186 11.54 -16.09 -1.94
CA VAL A 186 10.90 -14.77 -2.11
C VAL A 186 11.14 -14.20 -3.51
N SER A 187 12.29 -14.43 -4.13
CA SER A 187 12.54 -14.13 -5.55
C SER A 187 11.48 -14.79 -6.45
N ASP A 188 11.27 -16.10 -6.28
CA ASP A 188 10.32 -16.88 -7.09
C ASP A 188 8.85 -16.50 -6.83
N PHE A 189 8.52 -16.08 -5.61
CA PHE A 189 7.19 -15.59 -5.24
C PHE A 189 6.90 -14.17 -5.75
N SER A 190 7.89 -13.27 -5.73
CA SER A 190 7.72 -11.84 -6.05
C SER A 190 7.94 -11.47 -7.52
N THR A 191 8.24 -12.44 -8.39
CA THR A 191 8.69 -12.15 -9.76
C THR A 191 7.59 -11.47 -10.61
N VAL A 192 7.87 -10.27 -11.14
CA VAL A 192 6.96 -9.53 -12.05
C VAL A 192 7.01 -10.11 -13.47
N ASP A 193 8.19 -10.22 -14.08
CA ASP A 193 8.41 -11.04 -15.29
C ASP A 193 9.05 -12.37 -14.90
N LYS A 194 8.31 -13.47 -15.07
CA LYS A 194 8.72 -14.85 -14.75
C LYS A 194 9.98 -15.31 -15.52
N ASN A 195 10.37 -14.63 -16.59
CA ASN A 195 11.59 -14.90 -17.36
C ASN A 195 12.86 -14.28 -16.73
N ILE A 196 12.70 -13.28 -15.84
CA ILE A 196 13.80 -12.60 -15.15
C ILE A 196 13.98 -13.21 -13.75
N LYS A 197 15.23 -13.32 -13.30
CA LYS A 197 15.61 -13.79 -11.97
C LYS A 197 16.62 -12.83 -11.34
N PHE A 198 16.47 -12.59 -10.05
CA PHE A 198 17.27 -11.66 -9.26
C PHE A 198 17.42 -12.21 -7.83
N ASP A 199 18.56 -11.99 -7.18
CA ASP A 199 18.75 -12.24 -5.75
C ASP A 199 18.35 -10.97 -4.98
N ILE A 200 17.30 -11.06 -4.18
CA ILE A 200 16.77 -9.92 -3.42
C ILE A 200 17.78 -9.29 -2.44
N THR A 201 18.93 -9.93 -2.19
CA THR A 201 20.00 -9.43 -1.31
C THR A 201 21.22 -8.85 -2.04
N ASP A 202 21.38 -9.07 -3.34
CA ASP A 202 22.62 -8.74 -4.07
C ASP A 202 22.41 -8.07 -5.45
N SER A 203 21.26 -8.30 -6.07
CA SER A 203 20.86 -7.68 -7.32
C SER A 203 20.63 -6.17 -7.15
N PRO A 204 20.94 -5.34 -8.15
CA PRO A 204 20.72 -3.89 -8.09
C PRO A 204 19.23 -3.53 -7.89
N LEU A 205 18.98 -2.30 -7.42
CA LEU A 205 17.66 -1.70 -7.16
C LEU A 205 17.52 -0.25 -7.67
N ILE A 206 18.62 0.28 -8.21
CA ILE A 206 18.81 1.65 -8.69
C ILE A 206 19.74 1.55 -9.90
N ILE A 207 19.42 2.26 -10.98
CA ILE A 207 20.28 2.33 -12.18
C ILE A 207 21.27 3.46 -12.01
N ASN A 208 22.56 3.17 -12.15
CA ASN A 208 23.67 4.14 -12.01
C ASN A 208 24.96 3.63 -12.67
N ASP A 209 26.07 4.33 -12.47
CA ASP A 209 27.43 4.02 -12.95
C ASP A 209 27.92 2.58 -12.66
N ALA A 210 27.34 1.89 -11.66
CA ALA A 210 27.68 0.51 -11.32
C ALA A 210 26.78 -0.54 -12.03
N THR A 211 25.63 -0.16 -12.59
CA THR A 211 24.78 -1.03 -13.43
C THR A 211 25.17 -0.83 -14.90
N VAL A 212 26.33 -1.36 -15.29
CA VAL A 212 26.96 -1.08 -16.59
C VAL A 212 26.33 -1.90 -17.72
N THR A 213 25.89 -3.14 -17.44
CA THR A 213 25.34 -4.01 -18.48
C THR A 213 23.82 -3.89 -18.62
N LEU A 214 23.33 -4.10 -19.84
CA LEU A 214 21.89 -4.19 -20.15
C LEU A 214 21.15 -5.26 -19.31
N ALA A 215 21.88 -6.24 -18.78
CA ALA A 215 21.36 -7.28 -17.89
C ALA A 215 21.20 -6.77 -16.45
N GLU A 216 22.24 -6.20 -15.84
CA GLU A 216 22.17 -5.59 -14.49
C GLU A 216 21.12 -4.48 -14.43
N GLN A 217 20.97 -3.71 -15.52
CA GLN A 217 19.94 -2.68 -15.62
C GLN A 217 18.52 -3.28 -15.66
N SER A 218 18.29 -4.31 -16.49
CA SER A 218 17.01 -5.02 -16.52
C SER A 218 16.69 -5.67 -15.16
N GLU A 219 17.69 -6.23 -14.50
CA GLU A 219 17.60 -6.81 -13.17
C GLU A 219 17.16 -5.76 -12.14
N ALA A 220 17.73 -4.54 -12.19
CA ALA A 220 17.35 -3.42 -11.32
C ALA A 220 15.88 -3.00 -11.51
N VAL A 221 15.43 -2.87 -12.76
CA VAL A 221 14.03 -2.55 -13.10
C VAL A 221 13.07 -3.57 -12.48
N HIS A 222 13.31 -4.86 -12.73
CA HIS A 222 12.41 -5.93 -12.30
C HIS A 222 12.45 -6.16 -10.78
N HIS A 223 13.61 -6.01 -10.14
CA HIS A 223 13.74 -6.11 -8.69
C HIS A 223 13.02 -4.95 -7.98
N ARG A 224 13.14 -3.71 -8.48
CA ARG A 224 12.41 -2.56 -7.93
C ARG A 224 10.90 -2.65 -8.15
N ALA A 225 10.46 -3.12 -9.33
CA ALA A 225 9.05 -3.41 -9.59
C ALA A 225 8.48 -4.50 -8.68
N ALA A 226 9.26 -5.56 -8.38
CA ALA A 226 8.86 -6.62 -7.45
C ALA A 226 8.71 -6.12 -6.00
N VAL A 227 9.57 -5.19 -5.57
CA VAL A 227 9.45 -4.50 -4.27
C VAL A 227 8.12 -3.73 -4.17
N GLU A 228 7.79 -2.91 -5.18
CA GLU A 228 6.56 -2.12 -5.16
C GLU A 228 5.30 -2.99 -5.34
N ALA A 229 5.38 -4.07 -6.14
CA ALA A 229 4.29 -5.04 -6.27
C ALA A 229 3.98 -5.77 -4.97
N PHE A 230 5.01 -6.22 -4.24
CA PHE A 230 4.81 -6.84 -2.93
C PHE A 230 4.24 -5.84 -1.92
N ALA A 231 4.70 -4.59 -1.93
CA ALA A 231 4.14 -3.53 -1.09
C ALA A 231 2.68 -3.22 -1.42
N ALA A 232 2.30 -3.18 -2.71
CA ALA A 232 0.92 -3.01 -3.15
C ALA A 232 0.03 -4.18 -2.71
N LYS A 233 0.51 -5.43 -2.82
CA LYS A 233 -0.18 -6.62 -2.28
C LYS A 233 -0.37 -6.52 -0.77
N VAL A 234 0.67 -6.17 -0.01
CA VAL A 234 0.56 -5.96 1.45
C VAL A 234 -0.46 -4.88 1.80
N ASN A 235 -0.46 -3.74 1.10
CA ASN A 235 -1.44 -2.67 1.30
C ASN A 235 -2.89 -3.15 1.03
N ALA A 236 -3.12 -3.82 -0.09
CA ALA A 236 -4.41 -4.42 -0.41
C ALA A 236 -4.84 -5.47 0.63
N LEU A 237 -3.89 -6.23 1.20
CA LEU A 237 -4.14 -7.18 2.29
C LEU A 237 -4.33 -6.54 3.68
N VAL A 238 -4.00 -5.25 3.86
CA VAL A 238 -4.47 -4.46 5.01
C VAL A 238 -5.92 -4.02 4.77
N LEU A 239 -6.18 -3.43 3.60
CA LEU A 239 -7.48 -2.86 3.25
C LEU A 239 -8.59 -3.92 3.18
N ALA A 240 -8.35 -5.07 2.55
CA ALA A 240 -9.34 -6.15 2.37
C ALA A 240 -9.74 -6.91 3.65
N LYS A 241 -9.28 -6.45 4.83
CA LYS A 241 -9.65 -7.03 6.13
C LYS A 241 -10.96 -6.47 6.66
N GLY A 242 -12.02 -6.58 5.85
CA GLY A 242 -13.37 -6.56 6.42
C GLY A 242 -13.47 -7.62 7.53
N ASP A 243 -13.81 -7.17 8.73
CA ASP A 243 -13.89 -7.99 9.93
C ASP A 243 -15.34 -8.37 10.28
N GLY A 244 -16.31 -7.65 9.74
CA GLY A 244 -17.74 -7.79 10.02
C GLY A 244 -18.38 -6.45 10.38
N LEU A 245 -19.49 -6.49 11.11
CA LEU A 245 -20.12 -5.30 11.69
C LEU A 245 -20.21 -5.42 13.21
N HIS A 246 -20.12 -4.30 13.92
CA HIS A 246 -20.34 -4.25 15.35
C HIS A 246 -21.82 -4.45 15.66
N ALA A 247 -22.14 -5.59 16.26
CA ALA A 247 -23.48 -6.02 16.61
C ALA A 247 -23.75 -5.76 18.09
N THR A 248 -24.83 -5.05 18.40
CA THR A 248 -25.42 -4.99 19.73
C THR A 248 -26.77 -5.71 19.74
N TYR A 249 -26.93 -6.65 20.66
CA TYR A 249 -28.14 -7.43 20.89
C TYR A 249 -28.88 -6.95 22.15
N PHE A 250 -30.20 -6.96 22.09
CA PHE A 250 -31.12 -6.45 23.11
C PHE A 250 -32.24 -7.46 23.39
N ASN A 251 -32.76 -7.50 24.62
CA ASN A 251 -33.87 -8.40 25.02
C ASN A 251 -35.25 -7.68 24.97
N ASP A 252 -35.40 -6.78 24.00
CA ASP A 252 -36.65 -6.14 23.59
C ASP A 252 -36.62 -5.81 22.09
N SER A 253 -37.78 -5.63 21.45
CA SER A 253 -37.93 -5.21 20.05
C SER A 253 -37.74 -3.70 19.80
N THR A 254 -37.32 -2.93 20.82
CA THR A 254 -37.16 -1.46 20.78
C THR A 254 -35.70 -0.99 20.80
N LEU A 255 -34.75 -1.93 20.78
CA LEU A 255 -33.30 -1.70 20.75
C LEU A 255 -32.77 -0.99 22.01
N THR A 256 -33.30 -1.35 23.20
CA THR A 256 -32.88 -0.78 24.50
C THR A 256 -32.26 -1.82 25.44
N GLY A 257 -31.44 -1.36 26.41
CA GLY A 257 -30.77 -2.23 27.39
C GLY A 257 -29.83 -3.26 26.76
N ASP A 258 -28.62 -2.84 26.38
CA ASP A 258 -27.67 -3.70 25.67
C ASP A 258 -27.21 -4.91 26.50
N VAL A 259 -27.39 -6.11 25.93
CA VAL A 259 -27.16 -7.40 26.63
C VAL A 259 -25.89 -8.10 26.15
N LEU A 260 -25.65 -8.09 24.84
CA LEU A 260 -24.47 -8.70 24.22
C LEU A 260 -23.93 -7.80 23.11
N LYS A 261 -22.60 -7.67 23.04
CA LYS A 261 -21.88 -6.98 21.96
C LYS A 261 -20.82 -7.91 21.38
N ARG A 262 -20.80 -8.03 20.05
CA ARG A 262 -19.80 -8.83 19.30
C ARG A 262 -19.57 -8.23 17.91
N THR A 263 -18.63 -8.79 17.15
CA THR A 263 -18.51 -8.52 15.71
C THR A 263 -19.08 -9.71 14.96
N ASP A 264 -20.12 -9.48 14.15
CA ASP A 264 -20.68 -10.51 13.26
C ASP A 264 -20.06 -10.36 11.88
N THR A 265 -19.47 -11.44 11.35
CA THR A 265 -18.69 -11.42 10.10
C THR A 265 -19.54 -11.17 8.85
N ALA A 266 -20.84 -11.47 8.93
CA ALA A 266 -21.85 -11.14 7.93
C ALA A 266 -23.20 -11.08 8.65
N ILE A 267 -24.22 -10.52 7.99
CA ILE A 267 -25.61 -10.66 8.42
C ILE A 267 -26.21 -11.74 7.52
N ASP A 268 -26.11 -12.99 7.98
CA ASP A 268 -26.60 -14.20 7.31
C ASP A 268 -27.05 -15.19 8.38
N PHE A 269 -28.15 -14.84 9.04
CA PHE A 269 -28.68 -15.55 10.20
C PHE A 269 -30.03 -16.19 9.88
N ASP A 270 -30.13 -17.46 10.22
CA ASP A 270 -31.36 -18.25 10.35
C ASP A 270 -31.26 -18.90 11.74
N TRP A 271 -31.98 -18.35 12.71
CA TRP A 271 -32.01 -18.86 14.08
C TRP A 271 -33.17 -19.83 14.30
N GLN A 272 -34.15 -19.87 13.39
CA GLN A 272 -35.40 -20.61 13.55
C GLN A 272 -36.03 -20.22 14.91
N PHE A 273 -36.61 -21.19 15.63
CA PHE A 273 -37.18 -21.00 16.97
C PHE A 273 -36.11 -20.95 18.10
N GLN A 274 -34.89 -20.46 17.86
CA GLN A 274 -33.77 -20.47 18.84
C GLN A 274 -33.19 -19.08 19.09
N ASN A 275 -32.49 -18.91 20.22
CA ASN A 275 -31.90 -17.64 20.61
C ASN A 275 -30.50 -17.38 20.00
N PRO A 276 -30.17 -16.13 19.59
CA PRO A 276 -28.86 -15.81 18.98
C PRO A 276 -27.62 -16.02 19.87
N ALA A 277 -27.83 -16.11 21.18
CA ALA A 277 -26.85 -16.49 22.21
C ALA A 277 -27.59 -16.80 23.52
N THR A 278 -26.96 -17.52 24.45
CA THR A 278 -27.58 -17.95 25.73
C THR A 278 -28.00 -16.81 26.68
N SER A 279 -27.53 -15.59 26.46
CA SER A 279 -27.95 -14.38 27.19
C SER A 279 -29.12 -13.63 26.54
N ILE A 280 -29.49 -14.00 25.31
CA ILE A 280 -30.57 -13.40 24.53
C ILE A 280 -31.82 -14.27 24.62
N ASN A 281 -33.00 -13.64 24.55
CA ASN A 281 -34.28 -14.35 24.47
C ASN A 281 -34.39 -15.17 23.16
N ALA A 282 -35.34 -16.10 23.10
CA ALA A 282 -35.72 -16.76 21.84
C ALA A 282 -36.69 -15.87 21.05
N ASP A 283 -37.77 -15.42 21.71
CA ASP A 283 -38.73 -14.45 21.20
C ASP A 283 -38.46 -13.03 21.77
N ASN A 284 -38.90 -11.98 21.07
CA ASN A 284 -38.83 -10.58 21.48
C ASN A 284 -37.39 -10.16 21.83
N PHE A 285 -36.56 -10.10 20.78
CA PHE A 285 -35.20 -9.56 20.83
C PHE A 285 -34.96 -8.63 19.63
N SER A 286 -33.91 -7.81 19.71
CA SER A 286 -33.50 -6.99 18.56
C SER A 286 -31.99 -6.89 18.44
N VAL A 287 -31.55 -6.51 17.24
CA VAL A 287 -30.12 -6.39 16.90
C VAL A 287 -29.87 -5.09 16.14
N ARG A 288 -28.79 -4.40 16.49
CA ARG A 288 -28.25 -3.27 15.74
C ARG A 288 -26.83 -3.61 15.28
N TRP A 289 -26.66 -3.80 13.98
CA TRP A 289 -25.35 -3.88 13.33
C TRP A 289 -24.93 -2.48 12.85
N THR A 290 -23.68 -2.12 13.11
CA THR A 290 -23.09 -0.82 12.76
C THR A 290 -21.65 -0.97 12.30
N GLY A 291 -21.23 -0.12 11.36
CA GLY A 291 -19.86 -0.12 10.84
C GLY A 291 -19.78 0.63 9.51
N PHE A 292 -18.92 0.14 8.62
CA PHE A 292 -18.72 0.68 7.28
C PHE A 292 -18.86 -0.43 6.22
N LEU A 293 -19.36 -0.04 5.06
CA LEU A 293 -19.45 -0.86 3.85
C LEU A 293 -18.50 -0.29 2.79
N GLU A 294 -17.66 -1.11 2.18
CA GLU A 294 -16.86 -0.74 1.01
C GLU A 294 -17.47 -1.34 -0.26
N ALA A 295 -17.69 -0.54 -1.29
CA ALA A 295 -18.14 -1.02 -2.60
C ALA A 295 -16.96 -1.47 -3.47
N ASN A 296 -17.12 -2.62 -4.15
CA ASN A 296 -16.11 -3.12 -5.07
C ASN A 296 -16.11 -2.37 -6.42
N LEU A 297 -17.25 -1.78 -6.80
CA LEU A 297 -17.48 -1.15 -8.12
C LEU A 297 -18.11 0.23 -7.96
N SER A 298 -17.93 1.10 -8.95
CA SER A 298 -18.59 2.41 -9.02
C SER A 298 -19.92 2.28 -9.76
N GLU A 299 -20.94 1.72 -9.10
CA GLU A 299 -22.23 1.36 -9.70
C GLU A 299 -23.42 1.74 -8.80
N TYR A 300 -24.64 1.65 -9.35
CA TYR A 300 -25.85 1.54 -8.54
C TYR A 300 -25.93 0.14 -7.94
N TYR A 301 -25.90 0.07 -6.61
CA TYR A 301 -26.12 -1.16 -5.87
C TYR A 301 -27.59 -1.28 -5.45
N THR A 302 -28.13 -2.49 -5.53
CA THR A 302 -29.38 -2.88 -4.88
C THR A 302 -29.04 -3.71 -3.66
N PHE A 303 -29.44 -3.24 -2.48
CA PHE A 303 -29.37 -4.02 -1.25
C PHE A 303 -30.70 -4.72 -1.02
N TYR A 304 -30.65 -5.91 -0.46
CA TYR A 304 -31.82 -6.69 -0.09
C TYR A 304 -31.69 -7.12 1.37
N THR A 305 -32.79 -7.08 2.11
CA THR A 305 -32.90 -7.65 3.45
C THR A 305 -33.98 -8.71 3.41
N SER A 306 -33.65 -9.93 3.83
CA SER A 306 -34.62 -11.01 4.07
C SER A 306 -34.72 -11.20 5.58
N THR A 307 -35.87 -10.84 6.17
CA THR A 307 -36.03 -10.78 7.63
C THR A 307 -37.41 -11.27 8.09
N ASP A 308 -37.42 -11.86 9.28
CA ASP A 308 -38.58 -12.28 10.07
C ASP A 308 -38.24 -11.92 11.53
N ASP A 309 -38.76 -10.87 12.16
CA ASP A 309 -39.75 -9.89 11.69
C ASP A 309 -39.12 -8.67 10.96
N GLY A 310 -38.96 -7.55 11.68
CA GLY A 310 -38.90 -6.20 11.11
C GLY A 310 -37.49 -5.66 10.93
N VAL A 311 -37.31 -4.74 9.98
CA VAL A 311 -35.99 -4.29 9.52
C VAL A 311 -35.91 -2.81 9.15
N ARG A 312 -34.75 -2.21 9.38
CA ARG A 312 -34.33 -0.92 8.78
C ARG A 312 -32.88 -0.97 8.32
N LEU A 313 -32.60 -0.44 7.12
CA LEU A 313 -31.26 -0.36 6.56
C LEU A 313 -30.90 1.08 6.16
N TRP A 314 -29.77 1.56 6.69
CA TRP A 314 -29.15 2.82 6.30
C TRP A 314 -27.78 2.57 5.67
N ILE A 315 -27.49 3.27 4.58
CA ILE A 315 -26.16 3.35 3.96
C ILE A 315 -25.87 4.83 3.67
N ASP A 316 -24.68 5.31 4.00
CA ASP A 316 -24.31 6.73 3.96
C ASP A 316 -25.29 7.65 4.73
N GLY A 317 -25.85 7.11 5.82
CA GLY A 317 -26.90 7.77 6.61
C GLY A 317 -28.28 7.86 5.91
N GLN A 318 -28.39 7.46 4.64
CA GLN A 318 -29.65 7.42 3.89
C GLN A 318 -30.44 6.16 4.25
N LEU A 319 -31.70 6.33 4.68
CA LEU A 319 -32.62 5.23 4.98
C LEU A 319 -33.16 4.64 3.67
N ILE A 320 -32.67 3.46 3.29
CA ILE A 320 -33.00 2.82 2.00
C ILE A 320 -34.02 1.67 2.13
N ILE A 321 -34.22 1.13 3.33
CA ILE A 321 -35.30 0.18 3.66
C ILE A 321 -35.84 0.54 5.05
N ASP A 322 -37.17 0.71 5.18
CA ASP A 322 -37.87 0.91 6.45
C ASP A 322 -39.13 0.04 6.49
N GLN A 323 -39.06 -1.09 7.19
CA GLN A 323 -40.11 -2.10 7.33
C GLN A 323 -40.14 -2.61 8.78
N TRP A 324 -40.36 -1.69 9.71
CA TRP A 324 -40.42 -1.97 11.15
C TRP A 324 -41.83 -2.42 11.56
N THR A 325 -42.21 -3.61 11.11
CA THR A 325 -43.50 -4.24 11.35
C THR A 325 -43.35 -5.75 11.50
N ASP A 326 -44.27 -6.36 12.24
CA ASP A 326 -44.36 -7.80 12.40
C ASP A 326 -44.74 -8.43 11.05
N GLN A 327 -44.00 -9.45 10.61
CA GLN A 327 -44.06 -10.04 9.27
C GLN A 327 -43.27 -11.37 9.19
N PRO A 328 -43.77 -12.41 8.50
CA PRO A 328 -42.97 -13.62 8.21
C PRO A 328 -41.86 -13.32 7.19
N GLU A 329 -40.86 -14.21 7.04
CA GLU A 329 -39.65 -13.96 6.22
C GLU A 329 -39.99 -13.32 4.86
N ALA A 330 -39.66 -12.03 4.74
CA ALA A 330 -39.98 -11.20 3.60
C ALA A 330 -38.73 -10.49 3.07
N GLU A 331 -38.60 -10.46 1.75
CA GLU A 331 -37.51 -9.74 1.09
C GLU A 331 -37.94 -8.31 0.72
N PHE A 332 -37.15 -7.35 1.18
CA PHE A 332 -37.24 -5.94 0.80
C PHE A 332 -35.95 -5.48 0.14
N GLN A 333 -36.04 -4.44 -0.69
CA GLN A 333 -34.87 -3.90 -1.40
C GLN A 333 -34.82 -2.37 -1.41
N GLY A 334 -33.60 -1.83 -1.38
CA GLY A 334 -33.29 -0.41 -1.49
C GLY A 334 -32.10 -0.18 -2.42
N THR A 335 -32.03 0.96 -3.10
CA THR A 335 -30.95 1.26 -4.06
C THR A 335 -30.17 2.51 -3.68
N ILE A 336 -28.86 2.48 -3.91
CA ILE A 336 -27.95 3.61 -3.67
C ILE A 336 -26.78 3.55 -4.66
N GLN A 337 -26.28 4.70 -5.11
CA GLN A 337 -25.07 4.78 -5.92
C GLN A 337 -23.84 4.80 -5.01
N LEU A 338 -22.88 3.92 -5.26
CA LEU A 338 -21.63 3.82 -4.50
C LEU A 338 -20.43 3.93 -5.44
N THR A 339 -19.29 4.37 -4.91
CA THR A 339 -17.99 4.47 -5.58
C THR A 339 -17.10 3.31 -5.15
N SER A 340 -16.37 2.70 -6.10
CA SER A 340 -15.35 1.67 -5.80
C SER A 340 -14.30 2.21 -4.83
N GLY A 341 -14.05 1.48 -3.73
CA GLY A 341 -13.05 1.83 -2.72
C GLY A 341 -13.43 2.92 -1.72
N GLU A 342 -14.62 3.53 -1.83
CA GLU A 342 -15.16 4.42 -0.78
C GLU A 342 -15.86 3.61 0.32
N LYS A 343 -15.72 4.06 1.58
CA LYS A 343 -16.34 3.42 2.75
C LYS A 343 -17.49 4.25 3.31
N TYR A 344 -18.69 3.69 3.21
CA TYR A 344 -19.93 4.33 3.62
C TYR A 344 -20.38 3.82 4.99
N PRO A 345 -20.79 4.69 5.92
CA PRO A 345 -21.41 4.26 7.17
C PRO A 345 -22.64 3.39 6.90
N ILE A 346 -22.65 2.16 7.43
CA ILE A 346 -23.77 1.22 7.33
C ILE A 346 -24.36 0.96 8.72
N LYS A 347 -25.69 0.96 8.79
CA LYS A 347 -26.44 0.55 9.97
C LYS A 347 -27.61 -0.32 9.54
N MET A 348 -27.73 -1.51 10.10
CA MET A 348 -28.91 -2.36 9.99
C MET A 348 -29.50 -2.55 11.38
N GLU A 349 -30.78 -2.24 11.54
CA GLU A 349 -31.56 -2.54 12.73
C GLU A 349 -32.57 -3.62 12.36
N TYR A 350 -32.81 -4.56 13.28
CA TYR A 350 -33.66 -5.72 13.09
C TYR A 350 -34.34 -6.09 14.42
N TYR A 351 -35.55 -6.66 14.39
CA TYR A 351 -36.17 -7.31 15.54
C TYR A 351 -36.91 -8.60 15.16
N ASP A 352 -36.99 -9.51 16.13
CA ASP A 352 -37.96 -10.59 16.21
C ASP A 352 -38.98 -10.22 17.31
N ASN A 353 -40.26 -10.53 17.09
CA ASN A 353 -41.31 -10.46 18.11
C ASN A 353 -41.63 -11.85 18.68
N THR A 354 -41.94 -12.82 17.80
CA THR A 354 -42.18 -14.23 18.16
C THR A 354 -42.07 -15.15 16.93
N GLY A 355 -41.38 -16.29 17.03
CA GLY A 355 -41.51 -17.38 16.05
C GLY A 355 -40.18 -17.87 15.45
N GLU A 356 -40.03 -17.70 14.13
CA GLU A 356 -38.83 -18.10 13.38
C GLU A 356 -37.96 -16.87 13.09
N ALA A 357 -36.90 -16.65 13.87
CA ALA A 357 -36.09 -15.45 13.75
C ALA A 357 -35.06 -15.56 12.61
N VAL A 358 -35.13 -14.64 11.63
CA VAL A 358 -34.28 -14.65 10.43
C VAL A 358 -33.77 -13.24 10.11
N ALA A 359 -32.46 -13.12 9.80
CA ALA A 359 -31.87 -11.85 9.38
C ALA A 359 -30.71 -12.02 8.38
N LYS A 360 -30.95 -11.67 7.11
CA LYS A 360 -29.99 -11.80 6.00
C LYS A 360 -29.82 -10.47 5.25
N LEU A 361 -28.58 -10.07 4.95
CA LEU A 361 -28.25 -8.87 4.15
C LEU A 361 -27.52 -9.26 2.86
N LEU A 362 -28.13 -8.93 1.72
CA LEU A 362 -27.64 -9.22 0.38
C LEU A 362 -27.42 -7.93 -0.42
N TRP A 363 -26.63 -8.04 -1.49
CA TRP A 363 -26.44 -6.99 -2.48
C TRP A 363 -26.33 -7.53 -3.90
N SER A 364 -26.61 -6.67 -4.89
CA SER A 364 -26.33 -6.85 -6.31
C SER A 364 -25.96 -5.50 -6.94
N SER A 365 -25.41 -5.52 -8.15
CA SER A 365 -25.25 -4.35 -9.00
C SER A 365 -25.40 -4.76 -10.48
N ASN A 366 -25.11 -3.89 -11.44
CA ASN A 366 -25.15 -4.26 -12.86
C ASN A 366 -24.14 -5.37 -13.18
N SER A 367 -22.93 -5.29 -12.60
CA SER A 367 -21.85 -6.24 -12.84
C SER A 367 -21.62 -7.24 -11.70
N LEU A 368 -22.39 -7.17 -10.60
CA LEU A 368 -22.30 -8.06 -9.44
C LEU A 368 -23.59 -8.88 -9.25
N PRO A 369 -23.57 -10.22 -9.40
CA PRO A 369 -24.74 -11.05 -9.14
C PRO A 369 -25.16 -11.03 -7.67
N LYS A 370 -26.46 -11.16 -7.43
CA LYS A 370 -27.06 -11.09 -6.09
C LYS A 370 -26.43 -12.14 -5.16
N SER A 371 -25.91 -11.66 -4.03
CA SER A 371 -25.17 -12.47 -3.05
C SER A 371 -25.25 -11.85 -1.64
N ILE A 372 -25.00 -12.63 -0.59
CA ILE A 372 -24.79 -12.10 0.77
C ILE A 372 -23.65 -11.08 0.74
N VAL A 373 -23.78 -9.96 1.46
CA VAL A 373 -22.69 -8.98 1.54
C VAL A 373 -21.50 -9.62 2.26
N PRO A 374 -20.36 -9.86 1.59
CA PRO A 374 -19.31 -10.71 2.13
C PRO A 374 -18.50 -9.96 3.17
N LYS A 375 -18.00 -10.70 4.18
CA LYS A 375 -17.20 -10.18 5.30
C LYS A 375 -16.16 -9.13 4.89
N ARG A 376 -15.40 -9.37 3.82
CA ARG A 376 -14.33 -8.47 3.34
C ARG A 376 -14.79 -7.06 2.97
N ASN A 377 -16.09 -6.87 2.68
CA ASN A 377 -16.68 -5.57 2.35
C ASN A 377 -17.34 -4.89 3.57
N LEU A 378 -17.29 -5.50 4.77
CA LEU A 378 -17.90 -5.02 6.01
C LEU A 378 -16.84 -4.78 7.09
N TYR A 379 -16.82 -3.58 7.68
CA TYR A 379 -15.83 -3.16 8.67
C TYR A 379 -16.50 -2.65 9.94
N SER A 380 -16.16 -3.23 11.10
CA SER A 380 -16.73 -2.84 12.40
C SER A 380 -16.21 -1.50 12.91
N THR A 381 -15.12 -0.99 12.31
CA THR A 381 -14.49 0.30 12.61
C THR A 381 -13.95 0.98 11.35
N SER A 382 -13.68 2.28 11.43
CA SER A 382 -13.09 3.08 10.35
C SER A 382 -11.62 2.77 10.10
N ASP A 383 -11.10 3.05 8.90
CA ASP A 383 -9.69 2.82 8.53
C ASP A 383 -8.69 3.43 9.52
N ALA A 384 -8.97 4.64 10.01
CA ALA A 384 -8.13 5.33 11.00
C ALA A 384 -7.96 4.57 12.33
N LYS A 385 -8.78 3.53 12.59
CA LYS A 385 -8.64 2.60 13.70
C LYS A 385 -8.10 1.23 13.24
N MET A 386 -8.55 0.70 12.10
CA MET A 386 -7.97 -0.53 11.53
C MET A 386 -6.45 -0.41 11.33
N LEU A 387 -5.96 0.75 10.89
CA LEU A 387 -4.55 1.08 10.71
C LEU A 387 -3.79 1.26 12.04
N GLN A 388 -4.48 1.37 13.18
CA GLN A 388 -3.88 1.33 14.53
C GLN A 388 -3.82 -0.10 15.06
N ASP A 389 -4.82 -0.94 14.74
CA ASP A 389 -4.94 -2.31 15.23
C ASP A 389 -4.18 -3.35 14.36
N VAL A 390 -3.85 -3.04 13.10
CA VAL A 390 -3.16 -3.95 12.15
C VAL A 390 -2.07 -3.24 11.33
N SER A 391 -0.81 -3.31 11.79
CA SER A 391 0.35 -2.87 11.00
C SER A 391 0.61 -3.79 9.79
N SER A 392 1.06 -3.20 8.68
CA SER A 392 1.60 -3.90 7.50
C SER A 392 2.71 -4.88 7.84
N ASP A 393 3.54 -4.58 8.84
CA ASP A 393 4.64 -5.45 9.28
C ASP A 393 4.09 -6.80 9.81
N VAL A 394 2.90 -6.78 10.44
CA VAL A 394 2.18 -8.00 10.88
C VAL A 394 1.60 -8.78 9.67
N ILE A 395 1.32 -8.12 8.55
CA ILE A 395 0.96 -8.80 7.30
C ILE A 395 2.19 -9.53 6.73
N VAL A 396 3.36 -8.88 6.72
CA VAL A 396 4.61 -9.50 6.26
C VAL A 396 4.98 -10.71 7.13
N GLU A 397 4.87 -10.61 8.47
CA GLU A 397 5.07 -11.78 9.35
C GLU A 397 4.06 -12.91 9.07
N ARG A 398 2.81 -12.58 8.71
CA ARG A 398 1.79 -13.59 8.37
C ARG A 398 2.06 -14.28 7.04
N ILE A 399 2.45 -13.53 6.01
CA ILE A 399 2.86 -14.09 4.71
C ILE A 399 4.08 -15.00 4.89
N ALA A 400 5.01 -14.61 5.77
CA ALA A 400 6.17 -15.42 6.14
C ALA A 400 5.82 -16.73 6.88
N ILE A 401 4.63 -16.87 7.46
CA ILE A 401 4.17 -18.13 8.07
C ILE A 401 3.68 -19.10 6.99
N ASP A 402 2.87 -18.61 6.05
CA ASP A 402 2.28 -19.39 4.96
C ASP A 402 3.37 -19.90 3.99
N LEU A 403 4.18 -18.98 3.45
CA LEU A 403 5.22 -19.32 2.50
C LEU A 403 6.28 -20.25 3.12
N GLN A 404 6.45 -20.23 4.45
CA GLN A 404 7.34 -21.12 5.20
C GLN A 404 6.75 -22.53 5.46
N SER A 405 5.43 -22.72 5.31
CA SER A 405 4.76 -24.03 5.47
C SER A 405 4.97 -24.93 4.26
N ASP A 406 4.67 -24.41 3.06
CA ASP A 406 4.56 -25.20 1.81
C ASP A 406 5.02 -24.44 0.56
N GLY A 407 5.29 -23.14 0.68
CA GLY A 407 5.72 -22.28 -0.43
C GLY A 407 4.58 -21.62 -1.22
N VAL A 408 3.34 -21.69 -0.73
CA VAL A 408 2.18 -20.99 -1.27
C VAL A 408 1.73 -19.91 -0.27
N VAL A 409 0.84 -19.01 -0.68
CA VAL A 409 0.10 -18.12 0.22
C VAL A 409 -1.38 -18.36 -0.02
N ASP A 410 -1.94 -19.35 0.66
CA ASP A 410 -3.34 -19.81 0.53
C ASP A 410 -4.11 -19.84 1.87
N ASN A 411 -3.47 -19.41 2.96
CA ASN A 411 -3.93 -19.41 4.35
C ASN A 411 -4.12 -20.82 4.95
N MET A 412 -3.47 -21.85 4.39
CA MET A 412 -3.50 -23.25 4.86
C MET A 412 -2.24 -23.74 5.59
N ALA A 413 -1.38 -22.83 6.08
CA ALA A 413 -0.23 -23.18 6.92
C ALA A 413 -0.51 -24.31 7.94
N SER A 414 0.33 -25.34 7.88
CA SER A 414 0.02 -26.67 8.43
C SER A 414 -0.34 -26.67 9.94
N GLY A 415 -1.65 -26.70 10.21
CA GLY A 415 -2.23 -26.85 11.55
C GLY A 415 -2.84 -25.59 12.17
N SER A 416 -2.79 -24.41 11.54
CA SER A 416 -3.55 -23.22 11.97
C SER A 416 -3.66 -22.16 10.87
N ALA A 417 -4.90 -21.82 10.48
CA ALA A 417 -5.17 -20.75 9.53
C ALA A 417 -4.67 -19.38 10.04
N ILE A 418 -4.08 -18.58 9.14
CA ILE A 418 -3.39 -17.32 9.44
C ILE A 418 -4.37 -16.13 9.57
N GLY A 419 -5.51 -16.38 10.22
CA GLY A 419 -6.44 -15.36 10.66
C GLY A 419 -7.12 -14.57 9.53
N GLY A 420 -7.56 -15.26 8.48
CA GLY A 420 -8.58 -14.77 7.54
C GLY A 420 -8.12 -13.68 6.57
N ILE A 421 -6.91 -13.82 6.03
CA ILE A 421 -6.41 -13.01 4.92
C ILE A 421 -7.11 -13.45 3.62
N ASP A 422 -7.65 -12.53 2.82
CA ASP A 422 -8.14 -12.86 1.46
C ASP A 422 -6.94 -13.04 0.52
N THR A 423 -6.41 -14.26 0.48
CA THR A 423 -5.22 -14.63 -0.29
C THR A 423 -5.44 -14.56 -1.81
N THR A 424 -6.66 -14.34 -2.31
CA THR A 424 -6.89 -14.13 -3.75
C THR A 424 -6.19 -12.89 -4.28
N ILE A 425 -5.94 -11.90 -3.42
CA ILE A 425 -5.12 -10.70 -3.72
C ILE A 425 -3.67 -11.07 -4.05
N MET A 426 -3.13 -12.15 -3.46
CA MET A 426 -1.78 -12.63 -3.82
C MET A 426 -1.72 -13.21 -5.24
N ASN A 427 -2.85 -13.66 -5.79
CA ASN A 427 -2.95 -14.20 -7.14
C ASN A 427 -3.20 -13.12 -8.21
N GLN A 428 -3.39 -11.85 -7.83
CA GLN A 428 -3.51 -10.73 -8.78
C GLN A 428 -2.19 -10.51 -9.53
N ASP A 429 -2.31 -10.07 -10.80
CA ASP A 429 -1.17 -9.77 -11.67
C ASP A 429 -0.32 -8.63 -11.07
N PRO A 430 0.94 -8.89 -10.70
CA PRO A 430 1.82 -7.91 -10.07
C PRO A 430 1.92 -6.58 -10.83
N SER A 431 1.89 -6.61 -12.17
CA SER A 431 2.09 -5.43 -13.02
C SER A 431 0.93 -4.42 -12.96
N THR A 432 -0.27 -4.91 -12.70
CA THR A 432 -1.53 -4.14 -12.73
C THR A 432 -1.87 -3.44 -11.40
N LEU A 433 -1.10 -3.72 -10.34
CA LEU A 433 -1.39 -3.24 -9.00
C LEU A 433 -1.07 -1.74 -8.85
N MET A 434 -2.00 -1.01 -8.25
CA MET A 434 -1.79 0.39 -7.87
C MET A 434 -0.76 0.50 -6.74
N ILE A 435 0.26 1.35 -6.92
CA ILE A 435 1.27 1.62 -5.91
C ILE A 435 0.66 2.52 -4.82
N PRO A 436 0.74 2.15 -3.53
CA PRO A 436 0.08 2.88 -2.46
C PRO A 436 0.46 4.36 -2.39
N ASN A 437 -0.51 5.21 -2.10
CA ASN A 437 -0.40 6.68 -2.07
C ASN A 437 -0.05 7.33 -3.43
N THR A 438 -0.22 6.63 -4.56
CA THR A 438 0.02 7.18 -5.90
C THR A 438 -1.14 6.91 -6.87
N SER A 439 -1.08 7.50 -8.07
CA SER A 439 -1.91 7.16 -9.21
C SER A 439 -1.24 6.18 -10.20
N TYR A 440 -0.11 5.58 -9.83
CA TYR A 440 0.69 4.72 -10.71
C TYR A 440 0.43 3.23 -10.45
N GLN A 441 0.62 2.42 -11.49
CA GLN A 441 0.70 0.97 -11.41
C GLN A 441 2.16 0.50 -11.38
N VAL A 442 2.40 -0.74 -10.95
CA VAL A 442 3.74 -1.35 -10.97
C VAL A 442 4.36 -1.34 -12.37
N GLN A 443 3.57 -1.53 -13.43
CA GLN A 443 4.05 -1.41 -14.81
C GLN A 443 4.59 -0.02 -15.17
N ASP A 444 4.15 1.05 -14.49
CA ASP A 444 4.65 2.40 -14.73
C ASP A 444 6.08 2.56 -14.19
N ILE A 445 6.42 1.92 -13.08
CA ILE A 445 7.81 1.85 -12.57
C ILE A 445 8.71 1.09 -13.56
N VAL A 446 8.21 0.01 -14.17
CA VAL A 446 8.95 -0.72 -15.23
C VAL A 446 9.19 0.19 -16.43
N GLY A 447 8.20 0.97 -16.86
CA GLY A 447 8.34 1.95 -17.94
C GLY A 447 9.34 3.06 -17.62
N LEU A 448 9.19 3.71 -16.46
CA LEU A 448 10.02 4.85 -16.05
C LEU A 448 11.50 4.47 -15.89
N MET A 449 11.81 3.33 -15.25
CA MET A 449 13.20 2.88 -15.12
C MET A 449 13.80 2.36 -16.45
N GLU A 450 12.97 1.87 -17.38
CA GLU A 450 13.44 1.55 -18.75
C GLU A 450 13.73 2.83 -19.56
N GLU A 451 13.02 3.94 -19.32
CA GLU A 451 13.37 5.27 -19.88
C GLU A 451 14.69 5.82 -19.28
N GLU A 452 14.89 5.71 -17.97
CA GLU A 452 16.16 6.05 -17.30
C GLU A 452 17.35 5.26 -17.89
N ARG A 453 17.16 3.95 -18.07
CA ARG A 453 18.12 3.04 -18.70
C ARG A 453 18.50 3.48 -20.12
N VAL A 454 17.52 3.87 -20.93
CA VAL A 454 17.76 4.36 -22.30
C VAL A 454 18.55 5.67 -22.29
N LEU A 455 18.31 6.58 -21.33
CA LEU A 455 19.08 7.82 -21.19
C LEU A 455 20.56 7.55 -20.86
N ILE A 456 20.81 6.70 -19.86
CA ILE A 456 22.16 6.30 -19.41
C ILE A 456 22.92 5.53 -20.50
N GLY A 457 22.21 4.87 -21.41
CA GLY A 457 22.78 4.19 -22.58
C GLY A 457 23.24 5.11 -23.74
N THR A 458 23.22 6.44 -23.58
CA THR A 458 23.67 7.40 -24.62
C THR A 458 24.98 8.11 -24.25
N ASP A 459 25.62 8.78 -25.22
CA ASP A 459 26.83 9.61 -24.98
C ASP A 459 26.63 10.77 -23.97
N ARG A 460 25.41 10.95 -23.46
CA ARG A 460 25.10 11.78 -22.29
C ARG A 460 25.43 10.97 -21.03
N GLY A 461 26.73 10.92 -20.72
CA GLY A 461 27.26 10.19 -19.55
C GLY A 461 26.63 10.63 -18.21
N PRO A 462 26.91 9.90 -17.12
CA PRO A 462 26.11 9.89 -15.89
C PRO A 462 26.04 11.25 -15.19
N THR A 463 25.03 12.03 -15.56
CA THR A 463 24.31 12.85 -14.57
C THR A 463 23.49 11.90 -13.73
N PHE A 464 23.80 11.84 -12.43
CA PHE A 464 22.86 11.33 -11.43
C PHE A 464 21.51 11.99 -11.67
N LEU A 465 20.47 11.20 -11.95
CA LEU A 465 19.10 11.66 -11.78
C LEU A 465 18.83 11.69 -10.28
N THR A 466 19.31 12.76 -9.62
CA THR A 466 18.97 13.11 -8.23
C THR A 466 17.49 13.41 -8.05
N ASP A 467 16.83 13.67 -9.17
CA ASP A 467 15.40 13.90 -9.28
C ASP A 467 14.72 12.54 -9.46
N GLU A 468 14.68 11.75 -8.38
CA GLU A 468 13.65 10.71 -8.25
C GLU A 468 12.27 11.32 -8.56
N ILE A 469 11.39 10.52 -9.16
CA ILE A 469 10.12 10.93 -9.77
C ILE A 469 9.45 12.04 -8.94
N SER A 470 9.52 13.28 -9.43
CA SER A 470 8.99 14.44 -8.71
C SER A 470 7.46 14.36 -8.68
N VAL A 471 6.92 13.76 -7.61
CA VAL A 471 5.49 13.61 -7.40
C VAL A 471 4.87 14.99 -7.22
N ASN A 472 4.26 15.50 -8.27
CA ASN A 472 3.46 16.70 -8.25
C ASN A 472 1.99 16.31 -8.07
N PRO A 473 1.42 16.34 -6.85
CA PRO A 473 0.08 15.85 -6.59
C PRO A 473 -0.99 16.75 -7.25
N SER A 474 -1.73 16.14 -8.17
CA SER A 474 -3.02 16.60 -8.72
C SER A 474 -3.05 17.83 -9.63
N PRO A 475 -3.85 17.75 -10.71
CA PRO A 475 -4.81 18.78 -11.07
C PRO A 475 -6.04 18.66 -10.15
N GLN A 476 -6.49 19.78 -9.58
CA GLN A 476 -7.73 19.82 -8.78
C GLN A 476 -8.98 19.55 -9.64
N SER A 477 -10.06 19.12 -9.01
CA SER A 477 -11.40 19.11 -9.61
C SER A 477 -11.76 20.51 -10.17
N PRO A 478 -12.46 20.61 -11.31
CA PRO A 478 -12.79 21.90 -11.90
C PRO A 478 -13.70 22.73 -10.95
N PRO A 479 -13.49 24.05 -10.85
CA PRO A 479 -14.24 24.87 -9.90
C PRO A 479 -15.72 24.98 -10.29
N VAL A 480 -16.62 24.61 -9.36
CA VAL A 480 -18.05 24.86 -9.48
C VAL A 480 -18.30 26.37 -9.41
N ASN A 481 -18.61 26.98 -10.56
CA ASN A 481 -18.73 28.44 -10.69
C ASN A 481 -20.04 28.98 -10.09
N ASN A 482 -20.04 29.18 -8.77
CA ASN A 482 -21.12 29.86 -8.06
C ASN A 482 -20.87 31.38 -7.96
N THR A 483 -21.19 32.13 -9.03
CA THR A 483 -21.20 33.61 -9.01
C THR A 483 -22.49 34.17 -9.63
N PRO A 484 -23.22 35.12 -9.00
CA PRO A 484 -24.51 35.61 -9.50
C PRO A 484 -24.39 36.62 -10.66
N PRO A 485 -25.46 36.87 -11.44
CA PRO A 485 -25.47 37.86 -12.51
C PRO A 485 -25.49 39.31 -11.98
N PRO A 486 -24.65 40.22 -12.50
CA PRO A 486 -24.71 41.65 -12.18
C PRO A 486 -25.82 42.37 -12.97
N ALA A 487 -26.38 43.42 -12.38
CA ALA A 487 -27.48 44.20 -12.97
C ALA A 487 -27.11 45.67 -13.27
N GLY A 488 -27.62 46.20 -14.38
CA GLY A 488 -27.94 47.63 -14.54
C GLY A 488 -27.11 48.46 -15.53
N ASN A 489 -27.76 48.78 -16.67
CA ASN A 489 -27.89 50.12 -17.29
C ASN A 489 -26.63 50.86 -17.82
N THR A 490 -26.64 51.69 -18.88
CA THR A 490 -27.74 52.42 -19.58
C THR A 490 -27.34 52.73 -21.08
N PRO A 491 -28.25 53.21 -21.97
CA PRO A 491 -28.12 53.21 -23.46
C PRO A 491 -27.86 54.65 -24.04
N PRO A 492 -28.15 55.05 -25.32
CA PRO A 492 -28.66 54.35 -26.53
C PRO A 492 -27.82 54.64 -27.82
N PRO A 493 -28.27 54.40 -29.09
CA PRO A 493 -29.43 55.03 -29.76
C PRO A 493 -30.45 54.04 -30.39
N VAL A 494 -31.48 54.56 -31.06
CA VAL A 494 -32.64 53.83 -31.60
C VAL A 494 -32.67 53.86 -33.14
N ASP A 495 -33.17 52.80 -33.77
CA ASP A 495 -33.65 52.80 -35.16
C ASP A 495 -35.11 52.26 -35.21
N ASN A 496 -35.90 52.67 -36.21
CA ASN A 496 -37.36 52.52 -36.24
C ASN A 496 -37.88 51.98 -37.59
N THR A 497 -37.89 50.65 -37.79
CA THR A 497 -38.48 50.01 -38.98
C THR A 497 -39.27 48.73 -38.67
N PRO A 498 -40.61 48.72 -38.90
CA PRO A 498 -41.49 47.52 -38.87
C PRO A 498 -41.96 47.10 -40.30
N PRO A 499 -42.79 46.05 -40.47
CA PRO A 499 -43.26 45.03 -39.52
C PRO A 499 -42.48 43.70 -39.74
N PRO A 500 -42.96 42.52 -40.22
CA PRO A 500 -44.31 42.04 -40.63
C PRO A 500 -45.13 41.41 -39.47
N VAL A 501 -46.25 40.75 -39.78
CA VAL A 501 -47.01 39.84 -38.88
C VAL A 501 -47.44 38.60 -39.68
N ASP A 502 -47.29 37.40 -39.12
CA ASP A 502 -47.87 36.16 -39.66
C ASP A 502 -49.23 35.88 -39.00
N ASN A 503 -50.19 35.37 -39.76
CA ASN A 503 -51.57 35.11 -39.36
C ASN A 503 -52.01 33.69 -39.78
N THR A 504 -51.20 32.68 -39.47
CA THR A 504 -51.46 31.26 -39.75
C THR A 504 -52.20 30.59 -38.58
N PRO A 505 -53.47 30.13 -38.73
CA PRO A 505 -54.19 29.42 -37.67
C PRO A 505 -53.69 27.97 -37.49
N PRO A 506 -53.79 27.39 -36.28
CA PRO A 506 -53.44 25.99 -36.05
C PRO A 506 -54.46 25.02 -36.67
N PRO A 507 -54.03 23.81 -37.10
CA PRO A 507 -54.95 22.77 -37.57
C PRO A 507 -55.88 22.24 -36.46
N VAL A 508 -57.08 21.80 -36.85
CA VAL A 508 -58.04 21.12 -35.96
C VAL A 508 -58.16 19.65 -36.36
N ASP A 509 -57.75 18.73 -35.49
CA ASP A 509 -58.07 17.31 -35.63
C ASP A 509 -59.51 17.04 -35.15
N ASN A 510 -60.23 16.16 -35.84
CA ASN A 510 -61.64 15.85 -35.61
C ASN A 510 -61.86 14.32 -35.52
N THR A 511 -60.94 13.60 -34.89
CA THR A 511 -61.02 12.16 -34.65
C THR A 511 -61.99 11.80 -33.50
N PRO A 512 -63.10 11.08 -33.74
CA PRO A 512 -64.04 10.70 -32.67
C PRO A 512 -63.52 9.54 -31.80
N PRO A 513 -63.92 9.47 -30.51
CA PRO A 513 -63.53 8.37 -29.62
C PRO A 513 -64.26 7.06 -29.96
N PRO A 514 -63.60 5.89 -29.89
CA PRO A 514 -64.26 4.58 -29.93
C PRO A 514 -65.20 4.35 -28.75
N VAL A 515 -66.25 3.55 -28.95
CA VAL A 515 -67.30 3.27 -27.95
C VAL A 515 -67.16 1.87 -27.35
N ASP A 516 -67.29 1.79 -26.02
CA ASP A 516 -67.24 0.55 -25.22
C ASP A 516 -68.49 -0.34 -25.40
N ASN A 517 -68.32 -1.66 -25.33
CA ASN A 517 -69.37 -2.69 -25.38
C ASN A 517 -68.96 -3.95 -24.59
N THR A 518 -69.03 -3.86 -23.25
CA THR A 518 -69.23 -4.99 -22.30
C THR A 518 -70.60 -5.69 -22.54
N PRO A 519 -71.04 -6.77 -21.83
CA PRO A 519 -70.46 -7.54 -20.70
C PRO A 519 -70.53 -9.09 -20.93
N PRO A 520 -70.43 -9.99 -19.91
CA PRO A 520 -69.93 -9.84 -18.53
C PRO A 520 -68.65 -10.63 -18.21
#